data_AF-A0AA37B345-F1
#
_entry.id   AF-A0AA37B345-F1
#
_cell.length_a   1.000
_cell.length_b   1.000
_cell.length_c   1.000
_cell.angle_alpha   90.00
_cell.angle_beta   90.00
_cell.angle_gamma   90.00
#
_symmetry.space_group_name_H-M   'P 1'
#
loop_
_entity.id
_entity.type
_entity.pdbx_description
1 polymer ?
#
loop_
_entity_poly.entity_id
_entity_poly.type
_entity_poly.pdbx_seq_one_letter_code
_entity_poly.pdbx_strand_id
1 'polypeptide(L)'
;MGSKDFIKQLQGFPLAWQWQRKNNVFSCDQALIDALGFSGQKLISLKQFAARLDSGQVQYLQKAILDSQKQQDPESEHTLELNLIFNIDQARYAGQVLLWKERINQVNGSLEFLLPLLNKHSETELIGEHLTNPYSPALICNNHHQIIWLNQSACEELSQPSYQLLACKLNNQNGTPPEQDSATNSLQCKSLNGLSINFDAQAKDIHTNAPKQRFFLYQLEVKHDSATQHTANLRWDNEQKFAQQLAEAQQFLEKQETLVVFALKLRAEGDNSSEKMKRMILDNLRRLNQKISVGFINAHTLSGFLATPKKLAHIQHRLSSAVTQLLKPSSPAESIQSQMGVSVLGVDASNSKQLINHAKHAMANSPFCEASELATESRFFDTRLEKAKQQGSPKKASETQAPQSKQHDDMYIDLDS
;
A
#
# COMPACT_ATOMS: atom_id res chain seq x y z
N MET A 1 -19.11 -27.97 16.93
CA MET A 1 -17.72 -27.76 16.47
C MET A 1 -17.60 -26.32 16.02
N GLY A 2 -16.58 -25.58 16.46
CA GLY A 2 -16.45 -24.14 16.15
C GLY A 2 -16.23 -23.90 14.64
N SER A 3 -16.80 -22.83 14.09
CA SER A 3 -16.74 -22.54 12.63
C SER A 3 -15.31 -22.44 12.08
N LYS A 4 -14.32 -22.12 12.93
CA LYS A 4 -12.91 -21.93 12.53
C LYS A 4 -12.21 -23.18 11.98
N ASP A 5 -12.63 -24.38 12.37
CA ASP A 5 -12.04 -25.61 11.85
C ASP A 5 -12.76 -26.11 10.59
N PHE A 6 -13.99 -25.66 10.34
CA PHE A 6 -14.78 -26.15 9.22
C PHE A 6 -14.22 -25.72 7.86
N ILE A 7 -13.89 -24.44 7.68
CA ILE A 7 -13.31 -23.95 6.42
C ILE A 7 -11.97 -24.64 6.13
N LYS A 8 -11.17 -24.94 7.16
CA LYS A 8 -9.91 -25.70 7.00
C LYS A 8 -10.15 -27.11 6.46
N GLN A 9 -11.22 -27.77 6.88
CA GLN A 9 -11.59 -29.10 6.38
C GLN A 9 -12.07 -29.05 4.92
N LEU A 10 -12.56 -27.88 4.46
CA LEU A 10 -13.02 -27.65 3.09
C LEU A 10 -11.93 -27.11 2.15
N GLN A 11 -10.71 -26.90 2.64
CA GLN A 11 -9.61 -26.44 1.78
C GLN A 11 -9.29 -27.48 0.71
N GLY A 12 -9.17 -27.04 -0.54
CA GLY A 12 -8.96 -27.94 -1.68
C GLY A 12 -10.23 -28.56 -2.26
N PHE A 13 -11.41 -28.29 -1.68
CA PHE A 13 -12.68 -28.87 -2.14
C PHE A 13 -13.54 -27.79 -2.82
N PRO A 14 -13.84 -27.91 -4.12
CA PRO A 14 -14.71 -26.96 -4.81
C PRO A 14 -16.17 -27.18 -4.40
N LEU A 15 -16.80 -26.10 -3.94
CA LEU A 15 -18.21 -26.07 -3.52
C LEU A 15 -19.06 -25.40 -4.59
N ALA A 16 -20.05 -26.11 -5.10
CA ALA A 16 -20.86 -25.67 -6.21
C ALA A 16 -21.90 -24.62 -5.79
N TRP A 17 -22.17 -23.69 -6.71
CA TRP A 17 -23.27 -22.76 -6.60
C TRP A 17 -23.84 -22.43 -7.98
N GLN A 18 -25.09 -22.01 -8.00
CA GLN A 18 -25.81 -21.58 -9.20
C GLN A 18 -26.65 -20.36 -8.89
N TRP A 19 -26.78 -19.47 -9.86
CA TRP A 19 -27.65 -18.32 -9.82
C TRP A 19 -28.60 -18.33 -11.02
N GLN A 20 -29.88 -18.56 -10.75
CA GLN A 20 -30.95 -18.48 -11.73
C GLN A 20 -31.49 -17.05 -11.79
N ARG A 21 -31.17 -16.36 -12.88
CA ARG A 21 -31.41 -14.91 -13.00
C ARG A 21 -32.88 -14.56 -13.12
N LYS A 22 -33.64 -15.36 -13.87
CA LYS A 22 -35.06 -15.13 -14.14
C LYS A 22 -35.88 -14.99 -12.86
N ASN A 23 -35.56 -15.82 -11.86
CA ASN A 23 -36.28 -15.87 -10.59
C ASN A 23 -35.45 -15.27 -9.44
N ASN A 24 -34.25 -14.76 -9.75
CA ASN A 24 -33.25 -14.30 -8.80
C ASN A 24 -32.96 -15.31 -7.66
N VAL A 25 -32.92 -16.60 -7.98
CA VAL A 25 -32.68 -17.67 -7.01
C VAL A 25 -31.20 -18.03 -7.02
N PHE A 26 -30.55 -17.91 -5.88
CA PHE A 26 -29.18 -18.40 -5.66
C PHE A 26 -29.26 -19.69 -4.83
N SER A 27 -28.64 -20.75 -5.31
CA SER A 27 -28.55 -22.01 -4.58
C SER A 27 -27.11 -22.52 -4.62
N CYS A 28 -26.70 -23.16 -3.54
CA CYS A 28 -25.33 -23.63 -3.36
C CYS A 28 -25.32 -24.80 -2.39
N ASP A 29 -24.18 -25.50 -2.35
CA ASP A 29 -23.98 -26.58 -1.39
C ASP A 29 -24.18 -26.10 0.05
N GLN A 30 -24.77 -26.94 0.90
CA GLN A 30 -24.99 -26.60 2.32
C GLN A 30 -23.66 -26.30 3.03
N ALA A 31 -22.59 -27.02 2.67
CA ALA A 31 -21.26 -26.77 3.18
C ALA A 31 -20.77 -25.35 2.85
N LEU A 32 -21.14 -24.78 1.71
CA LEU A 32 -20.79 -23.40 1.37
C LEU A 32 -21.58 -22.40 2.22
N ILE A 33 -22.87 -22.65 2.47
CA ILE A 33 -23.71 -21.81 3.34
C ILE A 33 -23.13 -21.77 4.76
N ASP A 34 -22.78 -22.94 5.28
CA ASP A 34 -22.21 -23.10 6.61
C ASP A 34 -20.82 -22.45 6.68
N ALA A 35 -19.98 -22.64 5.65
CA ALA A 35 -18.66 -22.01 5.56
C ALA A 35 -18.73 -20.49 5.51
N LEU A 36 -19.75 -19.89 4.89
CA LEU A 36 -19.96 -18.45 4.82
C LEU A 36 -20.58 -17.84 6.10
N GLY A 37 -20.72 -18.63 7.17
CA GLY A 37 -21.25 -18.18 8.46
C GLY A 37 -22.77 -17.98 8.46
N PHE A 38 -23.50 -18.69 7.60
CA PHE A 38 -24.97 -18.69 7.56
C PHE A 38 -25.54 -20.02 8.05
N SER A 39 -24.88 -20.64 9.04
CA SER A 39 -25.28 -21.93 9.60
C SER A 39 -26.75 -21.93 10.03
N GLY A 40 -27.50 -22.94 9.59
CA GLY A 40 -28.94 -23.08 9.85
C GLY A 40 -29.85 -22.45 8.78
N GLN A 41 -29.29 -21.72 7.82
CA GLN A 41 -30.02 -21.33 6.61
C GLN A 41 -29.95 -22.45 5.57
N LYS A 42 -31.03 -22.66 4.82
CA LYS A 42 -31.07 -23.59 3.69
C LYS A 42 -30.69 -22.93 2.36
N LEU A 43 -30.84 -21.61 2.28
CA LEU A 43 -30.60 -20.81 1.08
C LEU A 43 -30.05 -19.45 1.51
N ILE A 44 -29.15 -18.90 0.70
CA ILE A 44 -28.65 -17.54 0.82
C ILE A 44 -28.87 -16.82 -0.51
N SER A 45 -28.97 -15.49 -0.47
CA SER A 45 -29.01 -14.67 -1.69
C SER A 45 -27.60 -14.44 -2.25
N LEU A 46 -27.51 -14.15 -3.55
CA LEU A 46 -26.25 -13.71 -4.17
C LEU A 46 -25.67 -12.47 -3.48
N LYS A 47 -26.53 -11.59 -2.95
CA LYS A 47 -26.11 -10.43 -2.16
C LYS A 47 -25.43 -10.84 -0.86
N GLN A 48 -25.96 -11.85 -0.15
CA GLN A 48 -25.32 -12.39 1.07
C GLN A 48 -23.99 -13.07 0.75
N PHE A 49 -23.90 -13.80 -0.37
CA PHE A 49 -22.64 -14.37 -0.85
C PHE A 49 -21.61 -13.27 -1.13
N ALA A 50 -21.96 -12.28 -1.95
CA ALA A 50 -21.07 -11.18 -2.30
C ALA A 50 -20.70 -10.28 -1.10
N ALA A 51 -21.57 -10.18 -0.09
CA ALA A 51 -21.29 -9.42 1.13
C ALA A 51 -20.16 -10.02 1.98
N ARG A 52 -19.77 -11.28 1.72
CA ARG A 52 -18.59 -11.90 2.34
C ARG A 52 -17.30 -11.55 1.62
N LEU A 53 -17.33 -10.90 0.46
CA LEU A 53 -16.11 -10.49 -0.23
C LEU A 53 -15.49 -9.25 0.39
N ASP A 54 -14.20 -9.06 0.14
CA ASP A 54 -13.56 -7.76 0.35
C ASP A 54 -14.23 -6.69 -0.53
N SER A 55 -14.44 -5.49 0.03
CA SER A 55 -15.25 -4.45 -0.60
C SER A 55 -14.75 -4.05 -1.99
N GLY A 56 -13.44 -4.14 -2.24
CA GLY A 56 -12.85 -3.83 -3.55
C GLY A 56 -13.17 -4.88 -4.63
N GLN A 57 -13.58 -6.09 -4.26
CA GLN A 57 -13.74 -7.22 -5.18
C GLN A 57 -15.20 -7.56 -5.52
N VAL A 58 -16.18 -6.94 -4.87
CA VAL A 58 -17.60 -7.14 -5.19
C VAL A 58 -17.89 -6.71 -6.63
N GLN A 59 -17.37 -5.55 -7.05
CA GLN A 59 -17.53 -5.07 -8.43
C GLN A 59 -16.81 -5.97 -9.44
N TYR A 60 -15.68 -6.55 -9.05
CA TYR A 60 -14.93 -7.48 -9.89
C TYR A 60 -15.73 -8.76 -10.16
N LEU A 61 -16.33 -9.37 -9.12
CA LEU A 61 -17.23 -10.51 -9.29
C LEU A 61 -18.46 -10.15 -10.15
N GLN A 62 -19.08 -8.99 -9.90
CA GLN A 62 -20.24 -8.54 -10.68
C GLN A 62 -19.90 -8.38 -12.17
N LYS A 63 -18.75 -7.76 -12.47
CA LYS A 63 -18.26 -7.60 -13.85
C LYS A 63 -18.00 -8.96 -14.48
N ALA A 64 -17.33 -9.88 -13.80
CA ALA A 64 -17.06 -11.21 -14.32
C ALA A 64 -18.35 -12.01 -14.58
N ILE A 65 -19.34 -11.89 -13.70
CA ILE A 65 -20.68 -12.47 -13.92
C ILE A 65 -21.33 -11.87 -15.17
N LEU A 66 -21.22 -10.55 -15.41
CA LEU A 66 -21.76 -9.91 -16.61
C LEU A 66 -21.02 -10.34 -17.88
N ASP A 67 -19.69 -10.43 -17.80
CA ASP A 67 -18.84 -10.79 -18.93
C ASP A 67 -19.06 -12.25 -19.35
N SER A 68 -19.25 -13.17 -18.39
CA SER A 68 -19.60 -14.57 -18.70
C SER A 68 -20.93 -14.72 -19.45
N GLN A 69 -21.79 -13.70 -19.44
CA GLN A 69 -23.05 -13.72 -20.19
C GLN A 69 -22.94 -13.19 -21.61
N LYS A 70 -22.09 -12.17 -21.80
CA LYS A 70 -21.88 -11.53 -23.10
C LYS A 70 -21.22 -12.47 -24.09
N GLN A 71 -20.57 -13.52 -23.62
CA GLN A 71 -20.12 -14.62 -24.46
C GLN A 71 -21.34 -15.29 -25.12
N GLN A 72 -21.46 -15.05 -26.42
CA GLN A 72 -22.52 -15.56 -27.29
C GLN A 72 -22.17 -16.88 -27.94
N ASP A 73 -20.90 -17.27 -27.91
CA ASP A 73 -20.44 -18.52 -28.50
C ASP A 73 -20.86 -19.70 -27.61
N PRO A 74 -21.82 -20.54 -28.05
CA PRO A 74 -22.26 -21.71 -27.28
C PRO A 74 -21.21 -22.84 -27.27
N GLU A 75 -20.21 -22.80 -28.17
CA GLU A 75 -19.19 -23.83 -28.29
C GLU A 75 -17.90 -23.49 -27.51
N SER A 76 -17.72 -22.23 -27.11
CA SER A 76 -16.60 -21.87 -26.22
C SER A 76 -16.96 -22.20 -24.77
N GLU A 77 -16.52 -23.37 -24.28
CA GLU A 77 -16.44 -23.65 -22.84
C GLU A 77 -15.38 -22.72 -22.22
N HIS A 78 -15.79 -21.49 -21.92
CA HIS A 78 -14.94 -20.52 -21.25
C HIS A 78 -15.35 -20.44 -19.78
N THR A 79 -14.58 -21.14 -18.96
CA THR A 79 -14.58 -20.98 -17.51
C THR A 79 -13.76 -19.73 -17.17
N LEU A 80 -14.37 -18.77 -16.50
CA LEU A 80 -13.66 -17.64 -15.92
C LEU A 80 -13.19 -18.03 -14.52
N GLU A 81 -11.90 -17.87 -14.28
CA GLU A 81 -11.30 -18.07 -12.96
C GLU A 81 -11.07 -16.72 -12.28
N LEU A 82 -11.56 -16.59 -11.05
CA LEU A 82 -11.44 -15.40 -10.22
C LEU A 82 -10.79 -15.76 -8.90
N ASN A 83 -9.92 -14.90 -8.41
CA ASN A 83 -9.34 -15.06 -7.08
C ASN A 83 -9.82 -13.94 -6.18
N LEU A 84 -10.50 -14.33 -5.12
CA LEU A 84 -11.29 -13.47 -4.26
C LEU A 84 -10.90 -13.65 -2.80
N ILE A 85 -11.04 -12.59 -2.02
CA ILE A 85 -10.78 -12.54 -0.59
C ILE A 85 -12.13 -12.53 0.12
N PHE A 86 -12.35 -13.53 0.96
CA PHE A 86 -13.56 -13.67 1.76
C PHE A 86 -13.29 -13.25 3.21
N ASN A 87 -14.10 -12.34 3.73
CA ASN A 87 -14.20 -11.91 5.12
C ASN A 87 -15.33 -12.68 5.82
N ILE A 88 -15.00 -13.70 6.61
CA ILE A 88 -15.95 -14.58 7.29
C ILE A 88 -15.60 -14.61 8.77
N ASP A 89 -16.55 -14.26 9.64
CA ASP A 89 -16.38 -14.27 11.11
C ASP A 89 -15.08 -13.62 11.59
N GLN A 90 -14.75 -12.44 11.03
CA GLN A 90 -13.51 -11.67 11.28
C GLN A 90 -12.21 -12.34 10.80
N ALA A 91 -12.28 -13.52 10.21
CA ALA A 91 -11.18 -14.17 9.51
C ALA A 91 -11.20 -13.85 8.02
N ARG A 92 -10.04 -13.94 7.39
CA ARG A 92 -9.84 -13.68 5.97
C ARG A 92 -9.39 -14.97 5.28
N TYR A 93 -9.91 -15.22 4.08
CA TYR A 93 -9.59 -16.40 3.29
C TYR A 93 -9.36 -16.01 1.85
N ALA A 94 -8.32 -16.54 1.23
CA ALA A 94 -8.19 -16.53 -0.23
C ALA A 94 -9.03 -17.68 -0.79
N GLY A 95 -9.87 -17.41 -1.78
CA GLY A 95 -10.68 -18.40 -2.45
C GLY A 95 -10.66 -18.22 -3.97
N GLN A 96 -10.67 -19.35 -4.68
CA GLN A 96 -10.78 -19.41 -6.13
C GLN A 96 -12.26 -19.62 -6.48
N VAL A 97 -12.80 -18.72 -7.30
CA VAL A 97 -14.15 -18.82 -7.84
C VAL A 97 -14.06 -19.10 -9.34
N LEU A 98 -14.60 -20.24 -9.75
CA LEU A 98 -14.80 -20.55 -11.16
C LEU A 98 -16.22 -20.14 -11.54
N LEU A 99 -16.37 -19.51 -12.70
CA LEU A 99 -17.65 -19.14 -13.29
C LEU A 99 -17.76 -19.76 -14.67
N TRP A 100 -18.90 -20.39 -14.96
CA TRP A 100 -19.21 -20.84 -16.30
C TRP A 100 -20.69 -20.66 -16.60
N LYS A 101 -20.99 -20.53 -17.88
CA LYS A 101 -22.36 -20.39 -18.39
C LYS A 101 -22.79 -21.72 -18.99
N GLU A 102 -23.81 -22.32 -18.39
CA GLU A 102 -24.43 -23.52 -18.95
C GLU A 102 -25.72 -23.18 -19.72
N ARG A 103 -26.45 -22.12 -19.31
CA ARG A 103 -27.71 -21.69 -19.93
C ARG A 103 -27.83 -20.17 -19.96
N ILE A 104 -28.61 -19.62 -20.90
CA ILE A 104 -28.79 -18.16 -21.13
C ILE A 104 -29.14 -17.39 -19.84
N ASN A 105 -29.92 -17.99 -18.93
CA ASN A 105 -30.42 -17.35 -17.71
C ASN A 105 -29.83 -17.94 -16.42
N GLN A 106 -28.72 -18.66 -16.51
CA GLN A 106 -28.09 -19.36 -15.39
C GLN A 106 -26.58 -19.12 -15.41
N VAL A 107 -26.05 -18.71 -14.27
CA VAL A 107 -24.61 -18.65 -14.01
C VAL A 107 -24.31 -19.74 -13.00
N ASN A 108 -23.41 -20.65 -13.36
CA ASN A 108 -22.89 -21.63 -12.44
C ASN A 108 -21.51 -21.21 -12.00
N GLY A 109 -21.13 -21.68 -10.82
CA GLY A 109 -19.77 -21.53 -10.35
C GLY A 109 -19.41 -22.54 -9.29
N SER A 110 -18.14 -22.54 -8.94
CA SER A 110 -17.64 -23.20 -7.75
C SER A 110 -16.81 -22.22 -6.94
N LEU A 111 -16.73 -22.44 -5.63
CA LEU A 111 -15.79 -21.76 -4.74
C LEU A 111 -14.92 -22.82 -4.06
N GLU A 112 -13.61 -22.64 -4.18
CA GLU A 112 -12.61 -23.39 -3.42
C GLU A 112 -11.89 -22.44 -2.46
N PHE A 113 -11.80 -22.80 -1.18
CA PHE A 113 -10.97 -22.06 -0.23
C PHE A 113 -9.51 -22.52 -0.34
N LEU A 114 -8.61 -21.61 -0.71
CA LEU A 114 -7.20 -21.92 -0.96
C LEU A 114 -6.38 -21.88 0.33
N LEU A 115 -6.46 -20.77 1.08
CA LEU A 115 -5.72 -20.62 2.33
C LEU A 115 -6.35 -19.59 3.28
N PRO A 116 -6.07 -19.69 4.58
CA PRO A 116 -6.42 -18.64 5.53
C PRO A 116 -5.40 -17.50 5.43
N LEU A 117 -5.88 -16.27 5.44
CA LEU A 117 -5.08 -15.06 5.48
C LEU A 117 -5.04 -14.50 6.90
N LEU A 118 -4.10 -13.59 7.15
CA LEU A 118 -4.07 -12.83 8.38
C LEU A 118 -5.31 -11.93 8.46
N ASN A 119 -5.89 -11.85 9.67
CA ASN A 119 -6.85 -10.80 9.95
C ASN A 119 -6.15 -9.43 9.89
N LYS A 120 -6.91 -8.35 9.67
CA LYS A 120 -6.32 -7.00 9.46
C LYS A 120 -5.47 -6.51 10.62
N HIS A 121 -5.81 -6.88 11.85
CA HIS A 121 -5.09 -6.47 13.04
C HIS A 121 -3.72 -7.14 13.12
N SER A 122 -3.69 -8.48 13.03
CA SER A 122 -2.44 -9.26 13.02
C SER A 122 -1.57 -8.93 11.80
N GLU A 123 -2.19 -8.64 10.65
CA GLU A 123 -1.48 -8.13 9.47
C GLU A 123 -0.79 -6.79 9.77
N THR A 124 -1.50 -5.85 10.38
CA THR A 124 -0.95 -4.52 10.71
C THR A 124 0.18 -4.60 11.73
N GLU A 125 0.05 -5.44 12.76
CA GLU A 125 1.10 -5.70 13.75
C GLU A 125 2.34 -6.30 13.08
N LEU A 126 2.17 -7.36 12.28
CA LEU A 126 3.27 -8.02 11.57
C LEU A 126 4.01 -7.06 10.64
N ILE A 127 3.28 -6.19 9.94
CA ILE A 127 3.87 -5.15 9.09
C ILE A 127 4.62 -4.14 9.96
N GLY A 128 4.00 -3.61 11.02
CA GLY A 128 4.62 -2.60 11.88
C GLY A 128 5.90 -3.08 12.58
N GLU A 129 5.95 -4.36 12.96
CA GLU A 129 7.12 -4.94 13.65
C GLU A 129 8.30 -5.23 12.72
N HIS A 130 8.03 -5.61 11.45
CA HIS A 130 9.07 -6.16 10.58
C HIS A 130 9.38 -5.35 9.34
N LEU A 131 8.47 -4.52 8.85
CA LEU A 131 8.70 -3.62 7.72
C LEU A 131 9.20 -2.26 8.21
N THR A 132 10.50 -2.03 8.06
CA THR A 132 11.13 -0.73 8.34
C THR A 132 10.58 0.40 7.48
N ASN A 133 10.10 0.08 6.27
CA ASN A 133 9.46 1.02 5.36
C ASN A 133 8.23 0.36 4.70
N PRO A 134 6.99 0.84 4.96
CA PRO A 134 5.78 0.28 4.38
C PRO A 134 5.69 0.45 2.85
N TYR A 135 6.51 1.34 2.29
CA TYR A 135 6.57 1.60 0.85
C TYR A 135 7.59 0.73 0.11
N SER A 136 8.41 -0.05 0.82
CA SER A 136 9.33 -1.00 0.18
C SER A 136 8.56 -2.14 -0.46
N PRO A 137 8.76 -2.48 -1.75
CA PRO A 137 8.19 -3.68 -2.36
C PRO A 137 8.45 -4.90 -1.48
N ALA A 138 7.38 -5.42 -0.88
CA ALA A 138 7.47 -6.50 0.07
C ALA A 138 6.26 -7.43 0.00
N LEU A 139 6.53 -8.71 0.23
CA LEU A 139 5.52 -9.73 0.38
C LEU A 139 5.82 -10.59 1.61
N ILE A 140 4.77 -11.14 2.20
CA ILE A 140 4.86 -12.05 3.34
C ILE A 140 4.29 -13.39 2.90
N CYS A 141 5.03 -14.44 3.22
CA CYS A 141 4.64 -15.81 2.96
C CYS A 141 4.45 -16.61 4.25
N ASN A 142 3.62 -17.65 4.17
CA ASN A 142 3.55 -18.67 5.21
C ASN A 142 4.78 -19.61 5.18
N ASN A 143 4.80 -20.59 6.09
CA ASN A 143 5.85 -21.61 6.18
C ASN A 143 5.96 -22.56 4.96
N HIS A 144 5.03 -22.48 4.00
CA HIS A 144 5.07 -23.21 2.73
C HIS A 144 5.46 -22.32 1.54
N HIS A 145 5.96 -21.11 1.81
CA HIS A 145 6.30 -20.09 0.83
C HIS A 145 5.13 -19.69 -0.07
N GLN A 146 3.89 -19.77 0.44
CA GLN A 146 2.73 -19.23 -0.25
C GLN A 146 2.51 -17.78 0.17
N ILE A 147 2.27 -16.90 -0.80
CA ILE A 147 2.02 -15.48 -0.56
C ILE A 147 0.70 -15.32 0.19
N ILE A 148 0.77 -14.73 1.38
CA ILE A 148 -0.40 -14.43 2.22
C ILE A 148 -0.68 -12.92 2.30
N TRP A 149 0.30 -12.11 1.95
CA TRP A 149 0.19 -10.66 1.90
C TRP A 149 1.25 -10.07 0.98
N LEU A 150 0.94 -8.93 0.38
CA LEU A 150 1.87 -8.08 -0.37
C LEU A 150 1.38 -6.63 -0.32
N ASN A 151 2.29 -5.68 -0.30
CA ASN A 151 1.93 -4.27 -0.38
C ASN A 151 1.75 -3.80 -1.83
N GLN A 152 1.21 -2.59 -1.97
CA GLN A 152 0.98 -1.95 -3.26
C GLN A 152 2.29 -1.79 -4.06
N SER A 153 3.40 -1.47 -3.42
CA SER A 153 4.70 -1.36 -4.09
C SER A 153 5.17 -2.69 -4.70
N ALA A 154 4.92 -3.83 -4.03
CA ALA A 154 5.20 -5.15 -4.61
C ALA A 154 4.28 -5.46 -5.79
N CYS A 155 2.99 -5.11 -5.71
CA CYS A 155 2.07 -5.27 -6.85
C CYS A 155 2.56 -4.51 -8.09
N GLU A 156 3.06 -3.29 -7.89
CA GLU A 156 3.59 -2.44 -8.96
C GLU A 156 4.89 -3.00 -9.54
N GLU A 157 5.84 -3.37 -8.68
CA GLU A 157 7.12 -3.98 -9.09
C GLU A 157 6.88 -5.26 -9.90
N LEU A 158 5.93 -6.10 -9.45
CA LEU A 158 5.58 -7.35 -10.13
C LEU A 158 4.59 -7.16 -11.29
N SER A 159 4.11 -5.94 -11.53
CA SER A 159 3.09 -5.61 -12.53
C SER A 159 1.86 -6.52 -12.47
N GLN A 160 1.44 -6.88 -11.25
CA GLN A 160 0.25 -7.72 -11.01
C GLN A 160 -0.54 -7.20 -9.81
N PRO A 161 -1.88 -7.27 -9.86
CA PRO A 161 -2.68 -6.93 -8.70
C PRO A 161 -2.57 -8.02 -7.62
N SER A 162 -2.76 -7.64 -6.36
CA SER A 162 -2.56 -8.53 -5.20
C SER A 162 -3.34 -9.85 -5.30
N TYR A 163 -4.58 -9.80 -5.77
CA TYR A 163 -5.44 -10.97 -5.88
C TYR A 163 -4.97 -12.00 -6.93
N GLN A 164 -4.08 -11.63 -7.86
CA GLN A 164 -3.47 -12.58 -8.81
C GLN A 164 -2.24 -13.29 -8.24
N LEU A 165 -1.71 -12.79 -7.11
CA LEU A 165 -0.48 -13.27 -6.48
C LEU A 165 -0.72 -13.94 -5.13
N LEU A 166 -1.79 -13.60 -4.43
CA LEU A 166 -2.17 -14.29 -3.19
C LEU A 166 -2.37 -15.79 -3.46
N ALA A 167 -1.96 -16.62 -2.51
CA ALA A 167 -1.90 -18.09 -2.62
C ALA A 167 -0.81 -18.66 -3.53
N CYS A 168 -0.17 -17.85 -4.38
CA CYS A 168 0.90 -18.33 -5.24
C CYS A 168 2.08 -18.83 -4.41
N LYS A 169 2.62 -19.98 -4.78
CA LYS A 169 3.82 -20.56 -4.18
C LYS A 169 5.06 -19.97 -4.82
N LEU A 170 5.99 -19.49 -3.99
CA LEU A 170 7.31 -19.10 -4.43
C LEU A 170 8.21 -20.33 -4.54
N ASN A 171 8.93 -20.41 -5.65
CA ASN A 171 10.01 -21.37 -5.85
C ASN A 171 11.26 -20.59 -6.25
N ASN A 172 12.46 -21.14 -6.00
CA ASN A 172 13.64 -20.64 -6.68
C ASN A 172 13.51 -20.88 -8.19
N GLN A 173 14.19 -20.09 -9.01
CA GLN A 173 14.24 -20.33 -10.46
C GLN A 173 14.76 -21.73 -10.82
N ASN A 174 15.55 -22.36 -9.92
CA ASN A 174 16.02 -23.73 -10.05
C ASN A 174 15.02 -24.79 -9.55
N GLY A 175 13.81 -24.40 -9.16
CA GLY A 175 12.75 -25.29 -8.65
C GLY A 175 12.93 -25.76 -7.20
N THR A 176 13.97 -25.29 -6.50
CA THR A 176 14.21 -25.61 -5.09
C THR A 176 13.49 -24.63 -4.15
N PRO A 177 13.23 -25.01 -2.89
CA PRO A 177 12.72 -24.07 -1.88
C PRO A 177 13.72 -22.93 -1.62
N PRO A 178 13.25 -21.70 -1.34
CA PRO A 178 14.12 -20.55 -1.04
C PRO A 178 15.07 -20.82 0.13
N GLU A 179 16.34 -20.42 0.00
CA GLU A 179 17.32 -20.53 1.08
C GLU A 179 17.19 -19.35 2.05
N GLN A 180 17.31 -19.63 3.35
CA GLN A 180 17.04 -18.67 4.43
C GLN A 180 18.16 -17.64 4.66
N ASP A 181 19.36 -17.88 4.13
CA ASP A 181 20.58 -17.09 4.45
C ASP A 181 21.31 -16.53 3.22
N SER A 182 20.71 -16.59 2.03
CA SER A 182 21.30 -15.97 0.84
C SER A 182 21.06 -14.45 0.83
N ALA A 183 22.04 -13.67 0.40
CA ALA A 183 21.92 -12.22 0.32
C ALA A 183 20.78 -11.78 -0.62
N THR A 184 20.52 -12.58 -1.66
CA THR A 184 19.48 -12.35 -2.66
C THR A 184 19.03 -13.70 -3.23
N ASN A 185 17.73 -13.99 -3.21
CA ASN A 185 17.14 -15.17 -3.83
C ASN A 185 16.51 -14.79 -5.18
N SER A 186 16.87 -15.50 -6.25
CA SER A 186 16.14 -15.42 -7.53
C SER A 186 14.93 -16.34 -7.50
N LEU A 187 13.76 -15.72 -7.37
CA LEU A 187 12.49 -16.37 -7.14
C LEU A 187 11.62 -16.33 -8.40
N GLN A 188 10.71 -17.28 -8.46
CA GLN A 188 9.68 -17.40 -9.46
C GLN A 188 8.36 -17.76 -8.78
N CYS A 189 7.28 -17.12 -9.23
CA CYS A 189 5.92 -17.58 -8.96
C CYS A 189 5.13 -17.67 -10.27
N LYS A 190 4.07 -18.46 -10.25
CA LYS A 190 3.04 -18.42 -11.30
C LYS A 190 1.87 -17.68 -10.72
N SER A 191 1.56 -16.52 -11.29
CA SER A 191 0.29 -15.86 -11.03
C SER A 191 -0.87 -16.75 -11.49
N LEU A 192 -2.05 -16.47 -10.98
CA LEU A 192 -3.21 -17.36 -11.16
C LEU A 192 -3.72 -17.36 -12.60
N ASN A 193 -3.45 -16.31 -13.38
CA ASN A 193 -3.68 -16.31 -14.83
C ASN A 193 -2.64 -17.15 -15.64
N GLY A 194 -1.71 -17.82 -14.96
CA GLY A 194 -0.67 -18.64 -15.56
C GLY A 194 0.61 -17.90 -15.95
N LEU A 195 0.67 -16.56 -15.82
CA LEU A 195 1.90 -15.81 -16.08
C LEU A 195 2.95 -16.15 -15.04
N SER A 196 4.11 -16.54 -15.53
CA SER A 196 5.28 -16.75 -14.69
C SER A 196 6.02 -15.44 -14.47
N ILE A 197 6.29 -15.13 -13.21
CA ILE A 197 6.88 -13.87 -12.76
C ILE A 197 8.17 -14.22 -12.04
N ASN A 198 9.26 -13.61 -12.50
CA ASN A 198 10.59 -13.79 -11.94
C ASN A 198 11.00 -12.49 -11.25
N PHE A 199 11.55 -12.59 -10.05
CA PHE A 199 12.02 -11.44 -9.29
C PHE A 199 13.11 -11.86 -8.32
N ASP A 200 13.94 -10.91 -7.92
CA ASP A 200 14.96 -11.13 -6.90
C ASP A 200 14.45 -10.56 -5.57
N ALA A 201 14.70 -11.25 -4.46
CA ALA A 201 14.28 -10.79 -3.15
C ALA A 201 15.20 -11.26 -2.02
N GLN A 202 15.32 -10.42 -1.00
CA GLN A 202 15.98 -10.76 0.26
C GLN A 202 14.97 -11.39 1.21
N ALA A 203 15.25 -12.59 1.70
CA ALA A 203 14.38 -13.32 2.59
C ALA A 203 14.76 -13.06 4.06
N LYS A 204 13.74 -12.88 4.91
CA LYS A 204 13.91 -12.78 6.36
C LYS A 204 12.86 -13.64 7.04
N ASP A 205 13.30 -14.57 7.89
CA ASP A 205 12.40 -15.34 8.74
C ASP A 205 11.81 -14.43 9.82
N ILE A 206 10.51 -14.56 10.02
CA ILE A 206 9.73 -13.81 10.99
C ILE A 206 9.03 -14.79 11.92
N HIS A 207 9.13 -14.50 13.21
CA HIS A 207 8.48 -15.26 14.26
C HIS A 207 7.54 -14.35 15.05
N THR A 208 6.28 -14.76 15.11
CA THR A 208 5.29 -14.12 15.99
C THR A 208 5.33 -14.75 17.37
N ASN A 209 5.17 -13.92 18.41
CA ASN A 209 5.34 -14.35 19.80
C ASN A 209 4.20 -15.27 20.29
N ALA A 210 2.97 -15.12 19.77
CA ALA A 210 1.82 -15.99 20.08
C ALA A 210 0.64 -15.80 19.09
N PRO A 211 0.07 -16.86 18.48
CA PRO A 211 0.61 -18.23 18.39
C PRO A 211 1.93 -18.25 17.62
N LYS A 212 2.84 -19.19 17.90
CA LYS A 212 4.12 -19.32 17.16
C LYS A 212 3.85 -19.67 15.70
N GLN A 213 3.67 -18.65 14.88
CA GLN A 213 3.57 -18.79 13.43
C GLN A 213 4.88 -18.29 12.81
N ARG A 214 5.40 -19.08 11.88
CA ARG A 214 6.58 -18.74 11.09
C ARG A 214 6.14 -18.16 9.77
N PHE A 215 6.68 -17.00 9.44
CA PHE A 215 6.46 -16.31 8.18
C PHE A 215 7.80 -16.00 7.53
N PHE A 216 7.78 -15.77 6.22
CA PHE A 216 8.91 -15.26 5.49
C PHE A 216 8.56 -13.89 4.93
N LEU A 217 9.31 -12.86 5.28
CA LEU A 217 9.26 -11.57 4.60
C LEU A 217 10.27 -11.59 3.46
N TYR A 218 9.78 -11.35 2.26
CA TYR A 218 10.61 -11.12 1.09
C TYR A 218 10.57 -9.64 0.74
N GLN A 219 11.71 -8.99 0.82
CA GLN A 219 11.90 -7.63 0.31
C GLN A 219 12.42 -7.73 -1.11
N LEU A 220 11.62 -7.29 -2.08
CA LEU A 220 11.97 -7.39 -3.50
C LEU A 220 13.13 -6.43 -3.77
N GLU A 221 14.14 -6.94 -4.48
CA GLU A 221 15.19 -6.11 -5.03
C GLU A 221 14.65 -5.43 -6.28
N VAL A 222 14.44 -4.13 -6.17
CA VAL A 222 14.12 -3.30 -7.32
C VAL A 222 15.35 -3.31 -8.22
N LYS A 223 15.29 -4.11 -9.28
CA LYS A 223 16.29 -4.05 -10.34
C LYS A 223 16.13 -2.69 -10.98
N HIS A 224 16.99 -1.76 -10.58
CA HIS A 224 17.19 -0.52 -11.30
C HIS A 224 17.87 -0.80 -12.64
N ASP A 225 17.29 -1.70 -13.46
CA ASP A 225 17.72 -1.92 -14.82
C ASP A 225 17.32 -0.67 -15.61
N SER A 226 18.34 0.15 -15.87
CA SER A 226 18.35 1.21 -16.88
C SER A 226 17.26 2.28 -16.74
N ALA A 227 17.60 3.37 -16.02
CA ALA A 227 17.49 4.78 -16.44
C ALA A 227 16.28 5.33 -17.24
N THR A 228 15.22 4.60 -17.55
CA THR A 228 14.33 5.00 -18.66
C THR A 228 12.83 4.87 -18.46
N GLN A 229 12.26 4.20 -17.44
CA GLN A 229 10.77 4.17 -17.36
C GLN A 229 10.10 4.41 -15.99
N HIS A 230 10.83 4.43 -14.86
CA HIS A 230 10.32 5.01 -13.60
C HIS A 230 11.09 6.24 -13.11
N THR A 231 12.23 6.56 -13.70
CA THR A 231 12.99 7.79 -13.47
C THR A 231 12.61 8.95 -14.40
N ALA A 232 11.72 8.73 -15.37
CA ALA A 232 11.43 9.71 -16.42
C ALA A 232 10.72 10.99 -15.93
N ASN A 233 10.10 10.98 -14.74
CA ASN A 233 9.33 12.10 -14.19
C ASN A 233 9.67 12.42 -12.72
N LEU A 234 10.96 12.43 -12.32
CA LEU A 234 11.36 12.77 -10.95
C LEU A 234 12.17 14.06 -10.81
N ARG A 235 12.42 14.76 -11.92
CA ARG A 235 13.19 16.00 -11.92
C ARG A 235 12.53 17.02 -12.83
N TRP A 236 12.20 18.16 -12.26
CA TRP A 236 11.81 19.33 -13.02
C TRP A 236 12.69 20.51 -12.65
N ASP A 237 13.38 21.05 -13.65
CA ASP A 237 14.17 22.28 -13.53
C ASP A 237 13.29 23.53 -13.80
N ASN A 238 11.95 23.38 -13.83
CA ASN A 238 11.00 24.47 -14.01
C ASN A 238 9.73 24.24 -13.18
N GLU A 239 9.33 25.24 -12.42
CA GLU A 239 8.10 25.29 -11.62
C GLU A 239 6.82 24.98 -12.42
N GLN A 240 6.73 25.37 -13.69
CA GLN A 240 5.56 25.06 -14.52
C GLN A 240 5.39 23.56 -14.74
N LYS A 241 6.48 22.84 -15.02
CA LYS A 241 6.45 21.39 -15.19
C LYS A 241 6.14 20.68 -13.87
N PHE A 242 6.70 21.18 -12.77
CA PHE A 242 6.37 20.69 -11.44
C PHE A 242 4.88 20.86 -11.11
N ALA A 243 4.30 22.03 -11.41
CA ALA A 243 2.89 22.32 -11.20
C ALA A 243 1.97 21.44 -12.07
N GLN A 244 2.37 21.17 -13.32
CA GLN A 244 1.64 20.24 -14.20
C GLN A 244 1.61 18.83 -13.63
N GLN A 245 2.75 18.32 -13.17
CA GLN A 245 2.84 16.96 -12.61
C GLN A 245 2.11 16.83 -11.28
N LEU A 246 2.12 17.89 -10.46
CA LEU A 246 1.29 17.96 -9.27
C LEU A 246 -0.21 17.92 -9.63
N ALA A 247 -0.63 18.59 -10.70
CA ALA A 247 -2.00 18.54 -11.19
C ALA A 247 -2.39 17.16 -11.74
N GLU A 248 -1.48 16.48 -12.43
CA GLU A 248 -1.67 15.08 -12.88
C GLU A 248 -1.80 14.16 -11.67
N ALA A 249 -0.90 14.24 -10.69
CA ALA A 249 -0.97 13.46 -9.46
C ALA A 249 -2.29 13.67 -8.70
N GLN A 250 -2.84 14.89 -8.72
CA GLN A 250 -4.12 15.20 -8.09
C GLN A 250 -5.29 14.41 -8.70
N GLN A 251 -5.23 14.07 -9.99
CA GLN A 251 -6.29 13.31 -10.68
C GLN A 251 -6.34 11.83 -10.28
N PHE A 252 -5.22 11.29 -9.79
CA PHE A 252 -5.08 9.87 -9.43
C PHE A 252 -5.16 9.60 -7.92
N LEU A 253 -5.47 10.62 -7.11
CA LEU A 253 -5.61 10.48 -5.66
C LEU A 253 -6.82 9.61 -5.30
N GLU A 254 -6.62 8.67 -4.37
CA GLU A 254 -7.73 7.98 -3.73
C GLU A 254 -8.50 8.91 -2.77
N LYS A 255 -9.77 8.58 -2.49
CA LYS A 255 -10.64 9.41 -1.61
C LYS A 255 -10.06 9.63 -0.20
N GLN A 256 -9.29 8.68 0.31
CA GLN A 256 -8.68 8.71 1.64
C GLN A 256 -7.29 9.36 1.66
N GLU A 257 -6.77 9.75 0.50
CA GLU A 257 -5.46 10.36 0.35
C GLU A 257 -5.54 11.87 0.11
N THR A 258 -4.43 12.54 0.36
CA THR A 258 -4.20 13.94 0.04
C THR A 258 -2.77 14.10 -0.50
N LEU A 259 -2.56 15.16 -1.29
CA LEU A 259 -1.23 15.59 -1.70
C LEU A 259 -0.66 16.58 -0.68
N VAL A 260 0.57 16.30 -0.26
CA VAL A 260 1.36 17.18 0.59
C VAL A 260 2.48 17.75 -0.27
N VAL A 261 2.56 19.07 -0.34
CA VAL A 261 3.64 19.80 -1.00
C VAL A 261 4.55 20.39 0.05
N PHE A 262 5.85 20.16 -0.11
CA PHE A 262 6.87 20.77 0.72
C PHE A 262 7.79 21.65 -0.12
N ALA A 263 8.27 22.73 0.48
CA ALA A 263 9.30 23.60 -0.08
C ALA A 263 10.47 23.65 0.89
N LEU A 264 11.68 23.51 0.35
CA LEU A 264 12.95 23.50 1.08
C LEU A 264 13.85 24.61 0.55
N LYS A 265 14.34 25.44 1.45
CA LYS A 265 15.47 26.33 1.17
C LYS A 265 16.71 25.69 1.76
N LEU A 266 17.74 25.51 0.94
CA LEU A 266 18.97 24.80 1.29
C LEU A 266 20.10 25.80 1.46
N ARG A 267 20.84 25.70 2.56
CA ARG A 267 22.09 26.41 2.80
C ARG A 267 23.19 25.39 3.01
N ALA A 268 24.24 25.52 2.23
CA ALA A 268 25.43 24.69 2.32
C ALA A 268 26.65 25.62 2.40
N GLU A 269 27.66 25.22 3.16
CA GLU A 269 28.87 26.02 3.32
C GLU A 269 29.80 25.85 2.10
N GLY A 270 30.24 26.97 1.51
CA GLY A 270 31.20 27.03 0.40
C GLY A 270 30.62 27.28 -1.01
N ASP A 271 31.44 27.81 -1.91
CA ASP A 271 31.02 28.31 -3.24
C ASP A 271 30.67 27.22 -4.28
N ASN A 272 31.17 25.98 -4.11
CA ASN A 272 30.85 24.83 -4.99
C ASN A 272 29.74 23.91 -4.42
N SER A 273 29.05 24.38 -3.38
CA SER A 273 28.16 23.55 -2.58
C SER A 273 26.81 23.22 -3.25
N SER A 274 26.29 24.10 -4.12
CA SER A 274 24.94 23.95 -4.71
C SER A 274 24.85 22.79 -5.70
N GLU A 275 25.80 22.64 -6.62
CA GLU A 275 25.83 21.52 -7.58
C GLU A 275 26.10 20.18 -6.88
N LYS A 276 26.99 20.17 -5.87
CA LYS A 276 27.25 18.99 -5.05
C LYS A 276 26.00 18.58 -4.27
N MET A 277 25.29 19.55 -3.68
CA MET A 277 24.02 19.35 -2.98
C MET A 277 22.95 18.79 -3.92
N LYS A 278 22.82 19.37 -5.11
CA LYS A 278 21.88 18.91 -6.14
C LYS A 278 22.14 17.46 -6.52
N ARG A 279 23.41 17.07 -6.76
CA ARG A 279 23.77 15.67 -7.06
C ARG A 279 23.44 14.74 -5.89
N MET A 280 23.79 15.12 -4.66
CA MET A 280 23.48 14.34 -3.47
C MET A 280 21.97 14.10 -3.32
N ILE A 281 21.16 15.15 -3.45
CA ILE A 281 19.69 15.05 -3.38
C ILE A 281 19.16 14.12 -4.47
N LEU A 282 19.69 14.21 -5.69
CA LEU A 282 19.28 13.34 -6.79
C LEU A 282 19.68 11.87 -6.57
N ASP A 283 20.85 11.61 -6.00
CA ASP A 283 21.29 10.26 -5.67
C ASP A 283 20.48 9.67 -4.50
N ASN A 284 20.15 10.49 -3.50
CA ASN A 284 19.25 10.12 -2.42
C ASN A 284 17.83 9.86 -2.95
N LEU A 285 17.35 10.67 -3.90
CA LEU A 285 16.05 10.48 -4.56
C LEU A 285 15.96 9.15 -5.32
N ARG A 286 17.05 8.70 -5.94
CA ARG A 286 17.09 7.38 -6.61
C ARG A 286 17.03 6.20 -5.63
N ARG A 287 17.57 6.38 -4.43
CA ARG A 287 17.59 5.36 -3.36
C ARG A 287 16.36 5.44 -2.45
N LEU A 288 15.59 6.52 -2.58
CA LEU A 288 14.40 6.76 -1.80
C LEU A 288 13.34 5.74 -2.18
N ASN A 289 13.02 4.90 -1.22
CA ASN A 289 12.03 3.85 -1.38
C ASN A 289 10.61 4.40 -1.07
N GLN A 290 10.32 5.58 -1.60
CA GLN A 290 9.06 6.29 -1.44
C GLN A 290 8.73 7.04 -2.73
N LYS A 291 7.45 7.04 -3.12
CA LYS A 291 6.95 7.86 -4.22
C LYS A 291 6.93 9.33 -3.81
N ILE A 292 8.02 10.03 -4.13
CA ILE A 292 8.18 11.46 -3.92
C ILE A 292 8.65 12.09 -5.22
N SER A 293 8.05 13.22 -5.57
CA SER A 293 8.36 13.95 -6.78
C SER A 293 9.03 15.26 -6.40
N VAL A 294 10.17 15.58 -7.01
CA VAL A 294 11.01 16.70 -6.59
C VAL A 294 11.38 17.60 -7.78
N GLY A 295 11.27 18.92 -7.60
CA GLY A 295 11.61 19.94 -8.59
C GLY A 295 12.50 21.02 -8.00
N PHE A 296 13.58 21.37 -8.72
CA PHE A 296 14.45 22.48 -8.34
C PHE A 296 13.85 23.77 -8.90
N ILE A 297 13.46 24.68 -8.02
CA ILE A 297 12.93 26.00 -8.41
C ILE A 297 14.10 26.93 -8.74
N ASN A 298 15.17 26.87 -7.95
CA ASN A 298 16.43 27.58 -8.19
C ASN A 298 17.59 26.84 -7.48
N ALA A 299 18.80 27.40 -7.52
CA ALA A 299 20.02 26.78 -6.97
C ALA A 299 19.94 26.42 -5.47
N HIS A 300 19.08 27.09 -4.71
CA HIS A 300 18.96 26.93 -3.26
C HIS A 300 17.55 26.56 -2.82
N THR A 301 16.63 26.34 -3.75
CA THR A 301 15.22 26.08 -3.43
C THR A 301 14.73 24.86 -4.18
N LEU A 302 14.26 23.90 -3.41
CA LEU A 302 13.68 22.65 -3.86
C LEU A 302 12.21 22.62 -3.45
N SER A 303 11.34 22.10 -4.28
CA SER A 303 10.00 21.71 -3.88
C SER A 303 9.78 20.25 -4.18
N GLY A 304 8.96 19.59 -3.39
CA GLY A 304 8.52 18.26 -3.71
C GLY A 304 7.10 18.00 -3.25
N PHE A 305 6.53 16.90 -3.72
CA PHE A 305 5.22 16.46 -3.31
C PHE A 305 5.18 14.95 -3.11
N LEU A 306 4.25 14.52 -2.26
CA LEU A 306 3.94 13.11 -2.00
C LEU A 306 2.44 12.98 -1.72
N ALA A 307 1.85 11.85 -2.12
CA ALA A 307 0.50 11.46 -1.69
C ALA A 307 0.58 10.80 -0.32
N THR A 308 -0.44 10.93 0.53
CA THR A 308 -0.47 10.32 1.87
C THR A 308 -1.89 10.24 2.41
N PRO A 309 -2.21 9.31 3.34
CA PRO A 309 -3.51 9.32 4.01
C PRO A 309 -3.78 10.67 4.72
N LYS A 310 -5.04 11.10 4.73
CA LYS A 310 -5.50 12.41 5.27
C LYS A 310 -5.27 12.64 6.77
N LYS A 311 -4.71 11.67 7.52
CA LYS A 311 -4.43 11.83 8.96
C LYS A 311 -3.12 12.57 9.18
N LEU A 312 -3.12 13.56 10.09
CA LEU A 312 -1.96 14.40 10.39
C LEU A 312 -0.73 13.59 10.81
N ALA A 313 -0.90 12.56 11.65
CA ALA A 313 0.20 11.70 12.07
C ALA A 313 0.87 10.99 10.89
N HIS A 314 0.10 10.53 9.90
CA HIS A 314 0.65 9.92 8.69
C HIS A 314 1.34 10.95 7.79
N ILE A 315 0.77 12.16 7.65
CA ILE A 315 1.41 13.28 6.94
C ILE A 315 2.78 13.57 7.54
N GLN A 316 2.86 13.77 8.85
CA GLN A 316 4.10 14.11 9.55
C GLN A 316 5.14 12.98 9.46
N HIS A 317 4.73 11.73 9.72
CA HIS A 317 5.62 10.59 9.65
C HIS A 317 6.21 10.41 8.24
N ARG A 318 5.34 10.43 7.22
CA ARG A 318 5.77 10.25 5.83
C ARG A 318 6.69 11.37 5.37
N LEU A 319 6.33 12.61 5.69
CA LEU A 319 7.13 13.79 5.35
C LEU A 319 8.49 13.79 6.05
N SER A 320 8.52 13.45 7.35
CA SER A 320 9.75 13.33 8.13
C SER A 320 10.70 12.28 7.55
N SER A 321 10.16 11.08 7.29
CA SER A 321 10.94 9.99 6.69
C SER A 321 11.48 10.38 5.30
N ALA A 322 10.63 10.99 4.47
CA ALA A 322 11.00 11.38 3.10
C ALA A 322 12.13 12.41 3.10
N VAL A 323 11.96 13.51 3.84
CA VAL A 323 12.88 14.63 3.83
C VAL A 323 14.19 14.29 4.52
N THR A 324 14.17 13.53 5.62
CA THR A 324 15.39 13.08 6.31
C THR A 324 16.25 12.20 5.41
N GLN A 325 15.64 11.30 4.63
CA GLN A 325 16.37 10.47 3.66
C GLN A 325 16.85 11.30 2.46
N LEU A 326 16.04 12.24 1.97
CA LEU A 326 16.37 13.10 0.84
C LEU A 326 17.59 13.99 1.15
N LEU A 327 17.65 14.54 2.36
CA LEU A 327 18.71 15.43 2.82
C LEU A 327 19.81 14.71 3.62
N LYS A 328 19.86 13.38 3.58
CA LYS A 328 20.91 12.62 4.27
C LYS A 328 22.28 12.97 3.68
N PRO A 329 23.22 13.51 4.46
CA PRO A 329 24.53 13.89 3.95
C PRO A 329 25.34 12.65 3.54
N SER A 330 26.20 12.80 2.53
CA SER A 330 27.09 11.73 2.05
C SER A 330 28.21 11.41 3.04
N SER A 331 28.56 12.38 3.89
CA SER A 331 29.59 12.28 4.92
C SER A 331 29.12 12.95 6.20
N PRO A 332 29.44 12.41 7.40
CA PRO A 332 29.06 13.02 8.67
C PRO A 332 29.69 14.40 8.92
N ALA A 333 30.70 14.80 8.14
CA ALA A 333 31.29 16.14 8.19
C ALA A 333 30.50 17.20 7.42
N GLU A 334 29.47 16.81 6.66
CA GLU A 334 28.62 17.74 5.89
C GLU A 334 27.36 18.05 6.69
N SER A 335 27.24 19.28 7.21
CA SER A 335 25.99 19.79 7.77
C SER A 335 25.15 20.45 6.68
N ILE A 336 23.84 20.20 6.72
CA ILE A 336 22.89 20.75 5.75
C ILE A 336 21.84 21.48 6.55
N GLN A 337 21.89 22.80 6.46
CA GLN A 337 20.87 23.66 7.05
C GLN A 337 19.76 23.90 6.04
N SER A 338 18.52 23.72 6.48
CA SER A 338 17.36 23.94 5.65
C SER A 338 16.21 24.62 6.39
N GLN A 339 15.40 25.35 5.62
CA GLN A 339 14.07 25.81 6.01
C GLN A 339 13.05 24.97 5.28
N MET A 340 11.99 24.54 5.97
CA MET A 340 10.93 23.73 5.39
C MET A 340 9.55 24.35 5.61
N GLY A 341 8.77 24.42 4.54
CA GLY A 341 7.37 24.80 4.58
C GLY A 341 6.50 23.76 3.91
N VAL A 342 5.27 23.59 4.40
CA VAL A 342 4.37 22.51 4.02
C VAL A 342 2.97 23.05 3.74
N SER A 343 2.34 22.56 2.69
CA SER A 343 0.93 22.81 2.34
C SER A 343 0.24 21.49 1.99
N VAL A 344 -1.06 21.39 2.29
CA VAL A 344 -1.84 20.16 2.18
C VAL A 344 -3.10 20.41 1.36
N LEU A 345 -3.25 19.63 0.29
CA LEU A 345 -4.40 19.72 -0.60
C LEU A 345 -5.71 19.44 0.15
N GLY A 346 -6.71 20.29 -0.08
CA GLY A 346 -8.02 20.18 0.57
C GLY A 346 -8.05 20.71 2.00
N VAL A 347 -6.91 21.12 2.58
CA VAL A 347 -6.87 21.79 3.90
C VAL A 347 -6.63 23.27 3.73
N ASP A 348 -5.49 23.64 3.14
CA ASP A 348 -5.10 25.03 2.93
C ASP A 348 -5.07 25.45 1.47
N ALA A 349 -5.13 24.50 0.53
CA ALA A 349 -5.08 24.79 -0.90
C ALA A 349 -6.08 23.94 -1.68
N SER A 350 -6.66 24.51 -2.74
CA SER A 350 -7.61 23.83 -3.63
C SER A 350 -7.00 23.41 -4.96
N ASN A 351 -5.79 23.87 -5.28
CA ASN A 351 -5.12 23.60 -6.55
C ASN A 351 -3.59 23.62 -6.42
N SER A 352 -2.90 23.07 -7.42
CA SER A 352 -1.44 22.95 -7.50
C SER A 352 -0.70 24.28 -7.29
N LYS A 353 -1.22 25.38 -7.84
CA LYS A 353 -0.57 26.70 -7.72
C LYS A 353 -0.64 27.23 -6.28
N GLN A 354 -1.79 27.08 -5.62
CA GLN A 354 -1.95 27.43 -4.22
C GLN A 354 -1.04 26.58 -3.33
N LEU A 355 -1.01 25.26 -3.53
CA LEU A 355 -0.15 24.33 -2.78
C LEU A 355 1.32 24.77 -2.79
N ILE A 356 1.85 25.07 -3.98
CA ILE A 356 3.24 25.50 -4.16
C ILE A 356 3.49 26.83 -3.45
N ASN A 357 2.61 27.81 -3.64
CA ASN A 357 2.76 29.13 -3.05
C ASN A 357 2.64 29.10 -1.52
N HIS A 358 1.72 28.32 -0.98
CA HIS A 358 1.50 28.15 0.45
C HIS A 358 2.71 27.47 1.10
N ALA A 359 3.24 26.40 0.50
CA ALA A 359 4.45 25.74 0.97
C ALA A 359 5.65 26.70 0.97
N LYS A 360 5.85 27.48 -0.11
CA LYS A 360 6.91 28.51 -0.20
C LYS A 360 6.75 29.60 0.86
N HIS A 361 5.53 30.07 1.11
CA HIS A 361 5.26 31.08 2.11
C HIS A 361 5.51 30.55 3.53
N ALA A 362 5.09 29.31 3.83
CA ALA A 362 5.38 28.67 5.09
C ALA A 362 6.90 28.48 5.30
N MET A 363 7.62 28.11 4.24
CA MET A 363 9.07 27.93 4.23
C MET A 363 9.82 29.23 4.51
N ALA A 364 9.38 30.34 3.91
CA ALA A 364 9.97 31.66 4.16
C ALA A 364 9.86 32.08 5.64
N ASN A 365 8.86 31.54 6.35
CA ASN A 365 8.61 31.81 7.76
C ASN A 365 9.22 30.77 8.70
N SER A 366 9.78 29.66 8.22
CA SER A 366 10.37 28.62 9.10
C SER A 366 11.84 28.92 9.44
N PRO A 367 12.34 28.50 10.61
CA PRO A 367 13.74 28.67 10.95
C PRO A 367 14.65 27.77 10.12
N PHE A 368 15.91 28.19 9.92
CA PHE A 368 16.93 27.27 9.43
C PHE A 368 17.28 26.30 10.56
N CYS A 369 17.27 25.01 10.26
CA CYS A 369 17.68 23.95 11.18
C CYS A 369 18.39 22.83 10.41
N GLU A 370 19.05 21.94 11.15
CA GLU A 370 19.71 20.77 10.55
C GLU A 370 18.67 19.80 9.99
N ALA A 371 19.06 19.02 8.97
CA ALA A 371 18.19 18.06 8.31
C ALA A 371 17.49 17.08 9.27
N SER A 372 18.13 16.71 10.39
CA SER A 372 17.56 15.83 11.42
C SER A 372 16.42 16.46 12.23
N GLU A 373 16.35 17.79 12.31
CA GLU A 373 15.36 18.54 13.08
C GLU A 373 14.26 19.13 12.19
N LEU A 374 14.50 19.11 10.87
CA LEU A 374 13.70 19.80 9.86
C LEU A 374 12.23 19.42 9.84
N ALA A 375 11.90 18.15 10.10
CA ALA A 375 10.52 17.71 10.13
C ALA A 375 9.75 18.31 11.33
N THR A 376 10.40 18.39 12.49
CA THR A 376 9.83 18.95 13.72
C THR A 376 9.65 20.47 13.60
N GLU A 377 10.67 21.13 13.05
CA GLU A 377 10.72 22.58 12.86
C GLU A 377 9.99 23.08 11.60
N SER A 378 9.51 22.16 10.75
CA SER A 378 8.76 22.51 9.54
C SER A 378 7.50 23.29 9.86
N ARG A 379 7.15 24.30 9.06
CA ARG A 379 5.90 25.05 9.25
C ARG A 379 4.84 24.60 8.27
N PHE A 380 3.66 24.27 8.77
CA PHE A 380 2.45 24.15 7.94
C PHE A 380 1.91 25.54 7.62
N PHE A 381 1.41 25.74 6.41
CA PHE A 381 0.74 26.99 6.03
C PHE A 381 -0.59 27.14 6.78
N ASP A 382 -1.39 26.08 6.91
CA ASP A 382 -2.59 26.08 7.75
C ASP A 382 -2.24 26.18 9.25
N THR A 383 -2.72 27.23 9.91
CA THR A 383 -2.46 27.45 11.34
C THR A 383 -3.08 26.39 12.26
N ARG A 384 -4.14 25.70 11.83
CA ARG A 384 -4.77 24.61 12.61
C ARG A 384 -3.88 23.38 12.60
N LEU A 385 -3.32 23.02 11.44
CA LEU A 385 -2.33 21.94 11.33
C LEU A 385 -1.08 22.23 12.16
N GLU A 386 -0.60 23.48 12.14
CA GLU A 386 0.56 23.89 12.93
C GLU A 386 0.29 23.77 14.45
N LYS A 387 -0.89 24.21 14.91
CA LYS A 387 -1.31 24.04 16.32
C LYS A 387 -1.45 22.56 16.70
N ALA A 388 -2.05 21.74 15.83
CA ALA A 388 -2.21 20.31 16.06
C ALA A 388 -0.86 19.58 16.15
N LYS A 389 0.11 19.95 15.29
CA LYS A 389 1.50 19.46 15.40
C LYS A 389 2.12 19.76 16.76
N GLN A 390 1.95 20.99 17.25
CA GLN A 390 2.50 21.41 18.55
C GLN A 390 1.84 20.69 19.73
N GLN A 391 0.55 20.36 19.63
CA GLN A 391 -0.19 19.63 20.67
C GLN A 391 0.11 18.13 20.71
N GLY A 392 0.40 17.52 19.57
CA GLY A 392 0.75 16.09 19.46
C GLY A 392 2.22 15.76 19.77
N SER A 393 3.08 16.78 19.90
CA SER A 393 4.48 16.58 20.28
C SER A 393 4.57 16.38 21.80
N PRO A 394 5.13 15.27 22.32
CA PRO A 394 5.28 15.13 23.76
C PRO A 394 6.13 16.29 24.28
N LYS A 395 5.53 17.15 25.11
CA LYS A 395 6.28 18.17 25.84
C LYS A 395 7.45 17.45 26.51
N LYS A 396 8.68 17.86 26.21
CA LYS A 396 9.86 17.47 27.01
C LYS A 396 9.51 17.79 28.47
N ALA A 397 9.16 16.74 29.22
CA ALA A 397 8.73 16.86 30.59
C ALA A 397 9.96 17.20 31.43
N SER A 398 9.96 18.39 31.99
CA SER A 398 10.63 18.66 33.25
C SER A 398 10.15 17.65 34.28
N GLU A 399 11.09 17.16 35.07
CA GLU A 399 10.94 16.03 35.98
C GLU A 399 9.74 16.15 36.93
N THR A 400 9.18 14.97 37.22
CA THR A 400 8.33 14.65 38.39
C THR A 400 6.83 14.91 38.22
N GLN A 401 6.11 13.91 37.69
CA GLN A 401 4.98 13.23 38.37
C GLN A 401 4.44 12.07 37.52
N ALA A 402 3.96 11.02 38.20
CA ALA A 402 3.60 9.71 37.65
C ALA A 402 2.39 9.75 36.67
N PRO A 403 2.31 8.85 35.67
CA PRO A 403 1.30 8.94 34.63
C PRO A 403 -0.01 8.26 35.04
N GLN A 404 -1.12 9.00 34.95
CA GLN A 404 -2.46 8.46 34.78
C GLN A 404 -2.73 8.27 33.28
N SER A 405 -3.20 7.08 32.90
CA SER A 405 -3.53 6.71 31.53
C SER A 405 -4.75 7.49 31.01
N LYS A 406 -4.53 8.44 30.10
CA LYS A 406 -5.58 9.02 29.26
C LYS A 406 -5.46 8.44 27.84
N GLN A 407 -6.58 7.93 27.33
CA GLN A 407 -6.74 7.51 25.94
C GLN A 407 -6.41 8.68 25.00
N HIS A 408 -5.53 8.42 24.03
CA HIS A 408 -5.23 9.33 22.93
C HIS A 408 -6.46 9.41 22.02
N ASP A 409 -7.16 10.56 22.03
CA ASP A 409 -8.13 10.91 20.98
C ASP A 409 -7.34 11.30 19.73
N ASP A 410 -7.34 10.43 18.73
CA ASP A 410 -6.74 10.71 17.42
C ASP A 410 -7.61 11.74 16.67
N MET A 411 -7.03 12.91 16.43
CA MET A 411 -7.69 14.00 15.72
C MET A 411 -7.90 13.62 14.24
N TYR A 412 -9.12 13.22 13.89
CA TYR A 412 -9.55 13.05 12.50
C TYR A 412 -9.83 14.43 11.91
N ILE A 413 -9.08 14.81 10.88
CA ILE A 413 -9.36 16.06 10.16
C ILE A 413 -10.46 15.73 9.16
N ASP A 414 -11.67 16.19 9.47
CA ASP A 414 -12.80 16.12 8.54
C ASP A 414 -12.57 17.16 7.43
N LEU A 415 -12.42 16.71 6.19
CA LEU A 415 -12.07 17.55 5.02
C LEU A 415 -13.29 17.86 4.13
N ASP A 416 -14.50 17.56 4.59
CA ASP A 416 -15.75 17.73 3.83
C ASP A 416 -16.59 18.91 4.37
N SER A 417 -15.98 20.08 4.55
CA SER A 417 -16.69 21.34 4.89
C SER A 417 -16.48 22.43 3.86
#